data_AF-A0A3B9LZQ4-F1
#
_entry.id   AF-A0A3B9LZQ4-F1
#
_cell.length_a   1.000
_cell.length_b   1.000
_cell.length_c   1.000
_cell.angle_alpha   90.00
_cell.angle_beta   90.00
_cell.angle_gamma   90.00
#
_symmetry.space_group_name_H-M   'P 1'
#
loop_
_entity.id
_entity.type
_entity.pdbx_description
1 polymer ?
#
loop_
_entity_poly.entity_id
_entity_poly.type
_entity_poly.pdbx_seq_one_letter_code
_entity_poly.pdbx_strand_id
1 'polypeptide(L)'
;MSDETPTGTIADLLLEGFRAGARSGEHKAVALCVDVRVDAPDGSGKTDAIRVTLEENEGEAVNVFMPYRKRVLRGIQYGEIFASATDKSVFI
;
A
#
# COMPACT_ATOMS: atom_id res chain seq x y z
N MET A 1 2.59 6.98 22.37
CA MET A 1 1.74 8.06 21.85
C MET A 1 1.75 7.90 20.35
N SER A 2 0.79 7.14 19.82
CA SER A 2 0.75 6.73 18.42
C SER A 2 0.49 7.97 17.57
N ASP A 3 1.33 8.20 16.57
CA ASP A 3 1.16 9.26 15.58
C ASP A 3 0.01 8.86 14.65
N GLU A 4 -1.24 8.99 15.12
CA GLU A 4 -2.44 8.77 14.31
C GLU A 4 -2.55 9.90 13.28
N THR A 5 -1.96 9.66 12.11
CA THR A 5 -2.16 10.55 10.97
C THR A 5 -3.58 10.39 10.41
N PRO A 6 -4.22 11.44 9.87
CA PRO A 6 -5.53 11.34 9.24
C PRO A 6 -5.61 10.25 8.15
N THR A 7 -4.48 9.98 7.49
CA THR A 7 -4.34 8.90 6.50
C THR A 7 -4.48 7.52 7.13
N GLY A 8 -3.98 7.31 8.35
CA GLY A 8 -4.14 6.06 9.10
C GLY A 8 -5.61 5.76 9.36
N THR A 9 -6.35 6.74 9.88
CA THR A 9 -7.79 6.60 10.17
C THR A 9 -8.62 6.27 8.92
N ILE A 10 -8.31 6.86 7.76
CA ILE A 10 -9.02 6.55 6.50
C ILE A 10 -8.63 5.17 5.97
N ALA A 11 -7.35 4.80 6.03
CA ALA A 11 -6.89 3.49 5.60
C ALA A 11 -7.55 2.38 6.43
N ASP A 12 -7.66 2.57 7.75
CA ASP A 12 -8.30 1.61 8.65
C ASP A 12 -9.79 1.43 8.32
N LEU A 13 -10.52 2.51 8.06
CA LEU A 13 -11.92 2.47 7.63
C LEU A 13 -12.09 1.67 6.32
N LEU A 14 -11.20 1.88 5.35
CA LEU A 14 -11.22 1.14 4.08
C LEU A 14 -10.94 -0.35 4.30
N LEU A 15 -9.98 -0.67 5.16
CA LEU A 15 -9.65 -2.06 5.51
C LEU A 15 -10.81 -2.75 6.23
N GLU A 16 -11.55 -2.05 7.09
CA GLU A 16 -12.77 -2.59 7.72
C GLU A 16 -13.85 -2.93 6.68
N GLY A 17 -14.08 -2.05 5.71
CA GLY A 17 -15.00 -2.31 4.59
C GLY A 17 -14.56 -3.51 3.74
N PHE A 18 -13.27 -3.61 3.44
CA PHE A 18 -12.70 -4.75 2.71
C PHE A 18 -12.90 -6.06 3.46
N ARG A 19 -12.65 -6.10 4.77
CA ARG A 19 -12.89 -7.27 5.63
C ARG A 19 -14.36 -7.67 5.63
N ALA A 20 -15.29 -6.70 5.65
CA ALA A 20 -16.71 -6.99 5.59
C ALA A 20 -17.10 -7.67 4.27
N GLY A 21 -16.63 -7.15 3.13
CA GLY A 21 -16.87 -7.76 1.82
C GLY A 21 -16.14 -9.09 1.60
N ALA A 22 -14.98 -9.29 2.24
CA ALA A 22 -14.30 -10.58 2.24
C ALA A 22 -15.12 -11.64 2.99
N ARG A 23 -15.64 -11.32 4.19
CA ARG A 23 -16.47 -12.23 4.99
C ARG A 23 -17.81 -12.56 4.33
N SER A 24 -18.39 -11.64 3.57
CA SER A 24 -19.63 -11.91 2.82
C SER A 24 -19.40 -12.72 1.54
N GLY A 25 -18.15 -12.94 1.14
CA GLY A 25 -17.78 -13.59 -0.13
C GLY A 25 -17.94 -12.68 -1.35
N GLU A 26 -18.19 -11.39 -1.15
CA GLU A 26 -18.32 -10.40 -2.23
C GLU A 26 -16.96 -10.04 -2.85
N HIS A 27 -15.90 -10.03 -2.04
CA HIS A 27 -14.54 -9.82 -2.50
C HIS A 27 -13.78 -11.14 -2.63
N LYS A 28 -13.11 -11.34 -3.77
CA LYS A 28 -12.12 -12.42 -3.97
C LYS A 28 -10.68 -11.94 -3.85
N ALA A 29 -10.46 -10.64 -4.05
CA ALA A 29 -9.21 -9.95 -3.85
C ALA A 29 -9.49 -8.47 -3.54
N VAL A 30 -8.54 -7.79 -2.91
CA VAL A 30 -8.58 -6.34 -2.65
C VAL A 30 -7.23 -5.70 -2.86
N ALA A 31 -7.23 -4.39 -3.10
CA ALA A 31 -6.00 -3.59 -3.15
C ALA A 31 -6.21 -2.25 -2.43
N LEU A 32 -5.27 -1.89 -1.56
CA LEU A 32 -5.22 -0.58 -0.90
C LEU A 32 -4.02 0.21 -1.41
N CYS A 33 -4.29 1.36 -2.02
CA CYS A 33 -3.26 2.29 -2.51
C CYS A 33 -3.08 3.43 -1.51
N VAL A 34 -1.87 3.63 -1.01
CA VAL A 34 -1.51 4.73 -0.09
C VAL A 34 -0.20 5.39 -0.48
N ASP A 35 -0.12 6.70 -0.28
CA ASP A 35 1.13 7.45 -0.39
C ASP A 35 1.97 7.25 0.87
N VAL A 36 3.23 6.82 0.70
CA VAL A 36 4.12 6.44 1.79
C VAL A 36 5.54 6.95 1.57
N ARG A 37 6.33 6.96 2.64
CA ARG A 37 7.76 7.22 2.59
C ARG A 37 8.54 5.99 3.01
N VAL A 38 9.32 5.43 2.10
CA VAL A 38 10.00 4.11 2.24
C VAL A 38 11.49 4.22 1.99
N ASP A 39 12.28 3.26 2.47
CA ASP A 39 13.69 3.17 2.08
C ASP A 39 13.78 2.70 0.62
N ALA A 40 14.58 3.40 -0.18
CA ALA A 40 14.83 3.02 -1.55
C ALA A 40 15.64 1.70 -1.60
N PRO A 41 15.32 0.76 -2.51
CA PRO A 41 16.02 -0.52 -2.60
C PRO A 41 17.51 -0.39 -2.94
N ASP A 42 17.87 0.68 -3.64
CA ASP A 42 19.24 0.99 -4.04
C ASP A 42 20.09 1.61 -2.91
N GLY A 43 19.53 1.75 -1.71
CA GLY A 43 20.22 2.34 -0.55
C GLY A 43 20.38 3.86 -0.63
N SER A 44 19.73 4.54 -1.58
CA SER A 44 19.79 6.02 -1.72
C SER A 44 19.06 6.79 -0.61
N GLY A 45 18.49 6.09 0.37
CA GLY A 45 17.78 6.65 1.52
C GLY A 45 16.25 6.63 1.34
N LYS A 46 15.54 7.47 2.11
CA LYS A 46 14.07 7.53 2.05
C LYS A 46 13.58 8.20 0.77
N THR A 47 12.55 7.63 0.15
CA THR A 47 11.85 8.19 -1.02
C THR A 47 10.33 8.11 -0.82
N ASP A 48 9.60 9.02 -1.46
CA ASP A 48 8.14 8.91 -1.55
C ASP A 48 7.79 7.79 -2.55
N ALA A 49 6.72 7.06 -2.27
CA ALA A 49 6.25 5.95 -3.09
C ALA A 49 4.74 5.77 -2.97
N ILE A 50 4.12 5.31 -4.05
CA ILE A 50 2.77 4.73 -3.97
C ILE A 50 2.95 3.28 -3.54
N ARG A 51 2.44 2.92 -2.37
CA ARG A 51 2.33 1.51 -1.96
C ARG A 51 0.95 1.00 -2.32
N VAL A 52 0.92 -0.14 -3.00
CA VAL A 52 -0.27 -0.95 -3.20
C VAL A 52 -0.13 -2.21 -2.37
N THR A 53 -0.99 -2.39 -1.38
CA THR A 53 -1.11 -3.64 -0.63
C THR A 53 -2.19 -4.48 -1.30
N LEU A 54 -1.82 -5.61 -1.89
CA LEU A 54 -2.74 -6.54 -2.55
C LEU A 54 -2.91 -7.78 -1.69
N GLU A 55 -4.15 -8.22 -1.53
CA GLU A 55 -4.48 -9.49 -0.89
C GLU A 55 -5.49 -10.25 -1.74
N GLU A 56 -5.29 -11.55 -1.91
CA GLU A 56 -6.23 -12.47 -2.53
C GLU A 56 -6.70 -13.51 -1.51
N ASN A 57 -7.96 -13.95 -1.62
CA ASN A 57 -8.56 -14.91 -0.70
C ASN A 57 -7.73 -16.20 -0.58
N GLU A 58 -7.40 -16.81 -1.72
CA GLU A 58 -6.67 -18.10 -1.79
C GLU A 58 -5.16 -17.91 -2.03
N GLY A 59 -4.73 -16.70 -2.35
CA GLY A 59 -3.35 -16.38 -2.75
C GLY A 59 -2.50 -15.78 -1.64
N GLU A 60 -1.37 -15.19 -2.04
CA GLU A 60 -0.45 -14.48 -1.15
C GLU A 60 -0.87 -13.01 -0.96
N ALA A 61 -0.32 -12.37 0.07
CA ALA A 61 -0.39 -10.92 0.24
C ALA A 61 0.95 -10.27 -0.12
N VAL A 62 0.90 -9.17 -0.86
CA VAL A 62 2.10 -8.48 -1.36
C VAL A 62 1.95 -6.96 -1.26
N ASN A 63 3.04 -6.30 -0.85
CA ASN A 63 3.19 -4.87 -1.02
C ASN A 63 3.99 -4.60 -2.30
N VAL A 64 3.43 -3.81 -3.21
CA VAL A 64 4.11 -3.28 -4.39
C VAL A 64 4.34 -1.80 -4.19
N PHE A 65 5.55 -1.34 -4.47
CA PHE A 65 5.96 0.04 -4.29
C PHE A 65 6.35 0.64 -5.65
N MET A 66 5.77 1.80 -5.94
CA MET A 66 6.14 2.65 -7.07
C MET A 66 6.77 3.93 -6.53
N PRO A 67 8.12 3.99 -6.41
CA PRO A 67 8.81 5.21 -6.02
C PRO A 67 8.53 6.34 -6.97
N TYR A 68 8.42 7.55 -6.44
CA TYR A 68 8.25 8.72 -7.28
C TYR A 68 8.91 9.97 -6.69
N ARG A 69 9.23 10.93 -7.55
CA ARG A 69 9.73 12.26 -7.18
C ARG A 69 9.03 13.33 -8.01
N LYS A 70 8.68 14.44 -7.37
CA LYS A 70 8.17 15.63 -8.06
C LYS A 70 9.33 16.34 -8.77
N ARG A 71 9.18 16.64 -10.06
CA ARG A 71 10.16 17.43 -10.82
C ARG A 71 10.02 18.92 -10.50
N VAL A 72 11.12 19.66 -10.66
CA VAL A 72 11.20 21.10 -10.33
C VAL A 72 10.21 21.97 -11.12
N LEU A 73 10.06 21.71 -12.43
CA LEU A 73 9.22 22.51 -13.32
C LEU A 73 7.78 21.98 -13.42
N ARG A 74 7.61 20.67 -13.62
CA ARG A 74 6.30 19.96 -13.62
C ARG A 74 6.50 18.46 -13.78
N GLY A 75 5.58 17.66 -13.24
CA GLY A 75 5.47 16.23 -13.51
C GLY A 75 6.11 15.35 -12.45
N ILE A 76 5.90 14.04 -12.63
CA ILE A 76 6.38 12.99 -11.73
C ILE A 76 7.42 12.17 -12.45
N GLN A 77 8.56 11.92 -11.79
CA GLN A 77 9.51 10.90 -12.21
C GLN A 77 9.28 9.66 -11.37
N TYR A 78 8.97 8.55 -12.02
CA TYR A 78 8.86 7.25 -11.36
C TYR A 78 10.22 6.56 -11.30
N GLY A 79 10.45 5.83 -10.21
CA GLY A 79 11.58 4.93 -10.03
C GLY A 79 11.27 3.51 -10.49
N GLU A 80 12.17 2.59 -10.15
CA GLU A 80 11.97 1.16 -10.37
C GLU A 80 10.95 0.59 -9.38
N ILE A 81 10.02 -0.23 -9.89
CA ILE A 81 9.04 -0.93 -9.06
C ILE A 81 9.76 -2.00 -8.24
N PHE A 82 9.40 -2.11 -6.97
CA PHE A 82 9.81 -3.24 -6.15
C PHE A 82 8.64 -3.78 -5.32
N ALA A 83 8.78 -5.01 -4.84
CA ALA A 83 7.75 -5.67 -4.06
C ALA A 83 8.33 -6.39 -2.85
N SER A 84 7.50 -6.58 -1.82
CA SER A 84 7.81 -7.38 -0.65
C SER A 84 6.59 -8.20 -0.25
N ALA A 85 6.82 -9.42 0.25
CA ALA A 85 5.77 -10.18 0.93
C ALA A 85 5.22 -9.41 2.14
N THR A 86 3.96 -9.66 2.49
CA THR A 86 3.30 -9.14 3.69
C THR A 86 2.30 -10.15 4.22
N ASP A 87 1.88 -9.99 5.47
CA ASP A 87 0.81 -10.80 6.03
C ASP A 87 -0.55 -10.33 5.52
N LYS A 88 -1.51 -11.26 5.46
CA LYS A 88 -2.91 -10.95 5.21
C LYS A 88 -3.52 -10.20 6.39
N SER A 89 -4.36 -9.22 6.07
CA SER A 89 -5.10 -8.40 7.04
C SER A 89 -6.58 -8.29 6.70
N VAL A 90 -6.99 -8.67 5.48
CA VAL A 90 -8.37 -8.64 4.97
C VAL A 90 -8.98 -10.03 4.88
N PHE A 91 -8.27 -11.00 4.30
CA PHE A 91 -8.71 -12.39 4.17
C PHE A 91 -8.13 -13.25 5.31
N ILE A 92 -8.74 -13.16 6.49
CA ILE A 92 -8.36 -13.87 7.72
C ILE A 92 -9.43 -14.87 8.18
#